data_AF-A0A820N346-F1
#
_entry.id   AF-A0A820N346-F1
#
_cell.length_a   1.000
_cell.length_b   1.000
_cell.length_c   1.000
_cell.angle_alpha   90.00
_cell.angle_beta   90.00
_cell.angle_gamma   90.00
#
_symmetry.space_group_name_H-M   'P 1'
#
loop_
_entity.id
_entity.type
_entity.pdbx_description
1 polymer ?
#
loop_
_entity_poly.entity_id
_entity_poly.type
_entity_poly.pdbx_seq_one_letter_code
_entity_poly.pdbx_strand_id
1 'polypeptide(L)'
;PDKHRDSRNKQLAMDLFIQIKYAYDILNDPQKRAIYDVVGMKGLKADGWEIMTRARTAREILDEYERLAKEREEKRFHQITNPNASIHATIDLTDVFNQINSIDDNNDILPKIETTEFSVEQSIDIPLTSQDTATINAMVTTRNGRGVGSLTTSFRRILPNLSWFRVDLTFGHRPHIGFHYFRRITQKLQANVHTTFSFISSRRTIVTSGFIFSINYQLAHNLTSSLQWKTGRNSFMKGILQYDKQKWMVSSAIQLGFINTFGAIDGVYRFPNVCNLRFSLKLFVFGPWLEYGIDRQFTKHTYGSATVAVSARMGVLLRLKFIRGSQTFTIPLPLSQDVLPSAIFYATVIPTLAYLLLDRLIIQPFARLEQEREQKKREDEAREKQSERRREAMNAQEVLRSLIEQIKDKEGSQGLIILEAYYGQLTSIINESSLKIIDVSIPLQTLVKDSTLKIETTVSKSNLTGFYDPCIGEEKSLYIKYSFHSHIHTITYKDTDPVILPNRNHLIL
;
A
#
# COMPACT_ATOMS: atom_id res chain seq x y z
N PRO A 1 -43.40 -11.53 -3.05
CA PRO A 1 -42.62 -12.42 -3.95
C PRO A 1 -43.17 -13.86 -4.01
N ASP A 2 -43.41 -14.51 -2.87
CA ASP A 2 -43.67 -15.97 -2.84
C ASP A 2 -45.06 -16.42 -3.28
N LYS A 3 -46.01 -15.50 -3.46
CA LYS A 3 -47.38 -15.83 -3.90
C LYS A 3 -47.54 -15.95 -5.42
N HIS A 4 -46.54 -15.58 -6.22
CA HIS A 4 -46.62 -15.64 -7.69
C HIS A 4 -46.06 -16.98 -8.21
N ARG A 5 -46.86 -17.70 -9.01
CA ARG A 5 -46.48 -19.00 -9.63
C ARG A 5 -45.61 -18.84 -10.89
N ASP A 6 -45.78 -17.73 -11.62
CA ASP A 6 -44.98 -17.42 -12.81
C ASP A 6 -43.60 -16.86 -12.45
N SER A 7 -42.55 -17.42 -13.05
CA SER A 7 -41.14 -17.04 -12.82
C SER A 7 -40.87 -15.55 -13.09
N ARG A 8 -41.47 -15.01 -14.17
CA ARG A 8 -41.31 -13.60 -14.56
C ARG A 8 -41.99 -12.64 -13.58
N ASN A 9 -43.19 -12.97 -13.11
CA ASN A 9 -43.91 -12.17 -12.12
C ASN A 9 -43.27 -12.26 -10.73
N LYS A 10 -42.63 -13.39 -10.41
CA LYS A 10 -41.85 -13.55 -9.19
C LYS A 10 -40.61 -12.65 -9.17
N GLN A 11 -39.89 -12.52 -10.29
CA GLN A 11 -38.75 -11.60 -10.41
C GLN A 11 -39.19 -10.14 -10.26
N LEU A 12 -40.25 -9.72 -10.95
CA LEU A 12 -40.79 -8.35 -10.83
C LEU A 12 -41.24 -8.02 -9.39
N ALA A 13 -41.91 -8.97 -8.73
CA ALA A 13 -42.33 -8.82 -7.34
C ALA A 13 -41.14 -8.81 -6.36
N MET A 14 -40.02 -9.45 -6.71
CA MET A 14 -38.78 -9.43 -5.93
C MET A 14 -38.12 -8.05 -6.02
N ASP A 15 -38.00 -7.50 -7.23
CA ASP A 15 -37.41 -6.18 -7.46
C ASP A 15 -38.20 -5.07 -6.75
N LEU A 16 -39.53 -5.11 -6.84
CA LEU A 16 -40.41 -4.18 -6.11
C LEU A 16 -40.28 -4.35 -4.59
N PHE A 17 -40.20 -5.58 -4.10
CA PHE A 17 -40.01 -5.83 -2.67
C PHE A 17 -38.67 -5.29 -2.16
N ILE A 18 -37.59 -5.45 -2.94
CA ILE A 18 -36.26 -4.89 -2.61
C ILE A 18 -36.34 -3.36 -2.53
N GLN A 19 -37.01 -2.71 -3.49
CA GLN A 19 -37.18 -1.26 -3.48
C GLN A 19 -37.99 -0.78 -2.26
N ILE A 20 -39.09 -1.45 -1.93
CA ILE A 20 -39.93 -1.10 -0.78
C ILE A 20 -39.18 -1.32 0.53
N LYS A 21 -38.47 -2.44 0.67
CA LYS A 21 -37.65 -2.73 1.85
C LYS A 21 -36.56 -1.67 2.01
N TYR A 22 -35.87 -1.33 0.92
CA TYR A 22 -34.84 -0.29 0.93
C TYR A 22 -35.41 1.08 1.33
N ALA A 23 -36.59 1.46 0.81
CA ALA A 23 -37.27 2.69 1.21
C ALA A 23 -37.67 2.67 2.69
N TYR A 24 -38.18 1.55 3.20
CA TYR A 24 -38.50 1.38 4.61
C TYR A 24 -37.26 1.55 5.48
N ASP A 25 -36.15 0.90 5.13
CA ASP A 25 -34.88 0.96 5.88
C ASP A 25 -34.30 2.39 5.95
N ILE A 26 -34.49 3.19 4.88
CA ILE A 26 -34.08 4.61 4.86
C ILE A 26 -34.98 5.47 5.74
N LEU A 27 -36.30 5.28 5.62
CA LEU A 27 -37.28 6.13 6.30
C LEU A 27 -37.42 5.81 7.79
N ASN A 28 -37.12 4.56 8.18
CA ASN A 28 -37.17 4.09 9.56
C ASN A 28 -35.99 4.63 10.40
N ASP A 29 -34.84 4.90 9.77
CA ASP A 29 -33.67 5.48 10.42
C ASP A 29 -33.70 7.02 10.34
N PRO A 30 -33.83 7.75 11.48
CA PRO A 30 -33.92 9.20 11.50
C PRO A 30 -32.74 9.90 10.81
N GLN A 31 -31.53 9.31 10.86
CA GLN A 31 -30.35 9.91 10.25
C GLN A 31 -30.33 9.72 8.74
N LYS A 32 -30.62 8.51 8.26
CA LYS A 32 -30.72 8.23 6.82
C LYS A 32 -31.85 9.03 6.18
N ARG A 33 -32.97 9.17 6.89
CA ARG A 33 -34.07 10.03 6.47
C ARG A 33 -33.64 11.50 6.37
N ALA A 34 -32.95 12.06 7.36
CA ALA A 34 -32.47 13.44 7.30
C ALA A 34 -31.50 13.68 6.12
N ILE A 35 -30.62 12.73 5.83
CA ILE A 35 -29.71 12.79 4.67
C ILE A 35 -30.50 12.70 3.36
N TYR A 36 -31.51 11.82 3.29
CA TYR A 36 -32.37 11.66 2.13
C TYR A 36 -33.21 12.91 1.86
N ASP A 37 -33.80 13.51 2.89
CA ASP A 37 -34.66 14.68 2.76
C ASP A 37 -33.88 15.91 2.25
N VAL A 38 -32.57 15.97 2.52
CA VAL A 38 -31.70 17.08 2.14
C VAL A 38 -30.95 16.85 0.82
N VAL A 39 -30.36 15.65 0.62
CA VAL A 39 -29.46 15.34 -0.51
C VAL A 39 -30.04 14.28 -1.45
N GLY A 40 -31.08 13.56 -1.03
CA GLY A 40 -31.69 12.47 -1.76
C GLY A 40 -30.85 11.20 -1.79
N MET A 41 -31.14 10.32 -2.77
CA MET A 41 -30.48 9.02 -2.93
C MET A 41 -28.96 9.09 -3.12
N LYS A 42 -28.43 10.23 -3.58
CA LYS A 42 -26.99 10.43 -3.78
C LYS A 42 -26.24 10.54 -2.44
N GLY A 43 -26.87 11.14 -1.43
CA GLY A 43 -26.31 11.25 -0.09
C GLY A 43 -26.17 9.89 0.59
N LEU A 44 -27.14 9.00 0.43
CA LEU A 44 -27.12 7.66 1.05
C LEU A 44 -26.11 6.69 0.44
N LYS A 45 -25.75 6.86 -0.84
CA LYS A 45 -24.77 6.01 -1.55
C LYS A 45 -23.32 6.45 -1.34
N ALA A 46 -23.11 7.51 -0.55
CA ALA A 46 -21.83 8.16 -0.37
C ALA A 46 -21.09 7.50 0.82
N ASP A 47 -20.02 6.74 0.60
CA ASP A 47 -19.25 6.09 1.68
C ASP A 47 -18.58 7.09 2.65
N GLY A 48 -18.83 6.97 3.97
CA GLY A 48 -18.19 7.81 4.99
C GLY A 48 -19.13 8.48 6.01
N TRP A 49 -20.44 8.26 5.92
CA TRP A 49 -21.41 8.73 6.93
C TRP A 49 -21.36 7.94 8.26
N GLU A 50 -20.68 6.78 8.28
CA GLU A 50 -20.67 5.81 9.40
C GLU A 50 -20.03 6.34 10.71
N ILE A 51 -19.38 7.50 10.68
CA ILE A 51 -18.65 8.09 11.83
C ILE A 51 -19.52 9.13 12.59
N MET A 52 -20.75 9.43 12.14
CA MET A 52 -21.50 10.59 12.63
C MET A 52 -22.64 10.24 13.62
N THR A 53 -22.40 10.48 14.91
CA THR A 53 -23.37 10.22 16.00
C THR A 53 -24.22 11.42 16.42
N ARG A 54 -24.19 12.55 15.71
CA ARG A 54 -24.99 13.75 16.07
C ARG A 54 -26.03 14.13 15.02
N ALA A 55 -27.25 14.41 15.48
CA ALA A 55 -28.30 15.06 14.69
C ALA A 55 -27.89 16.50 14.40
N ARG A 56 -27.58 16.79 13.13
CA ARG A 56 -27.18 18.11 12.64
C ARG A 56 -28.31 18.81 11.90
N THR A 57 -28.17 20.13 11.76
CA THR A 57 -29.11 21.01 11.04
C THR A 57 -29.04 20.75 9.53
N ALA A 58 -30.12 20.95 8.78
CA ALA A 58 -30.17 20.68 7.33
C ALA A 58 -29.04 21.35 6.50
N ARG A 59 -28.59 22.54 6.91
CA ARG A 59 -27.45 23.24 6.27
C ARG A 59 -26.12 22.54 6.53
N GLU A 60 -25.91 22.06 7.75
CA GLU A 60 -24.67 21.37 8.11
C GLU A 60 -24.55 20.02 7.37
N ILE A 61 -25.67 19.35 7.09
CA ILE A 61 -25.71 18.13 6.27
C ILE A 61 -25.28 18.41 4.81
N LEU A 62 -25.71 19.54 4.24
CA LEU A 62 -25.29 19.96 2.89
C LEU A 62 -23.79 20.27 2.85
N ASP A 63 -23.30 21.10 3.77
CA ASP A 63 -21.90 21.50 3.83
C ASP A 63 -20.98 20.27 4.02
N GLU A 64 -21.42 19.32 4.84
CA GLU A 64 -20.68 18.08 5.09
C GLU A 64 -20.70 17.13 3.89
N TYR A 65 -21.83 17.03 3.17
CA TYR A 65 -21.88 16.29 1.91
C TYR A 65 -20.96 16.90 0.85
N GLU A 66 -20.95 18.23 0.69
CA GLU A 66 -20.05 18.92 -0.25
C GLU A 66 -18.58 18.69 0.12
N ARG A 67 -18.26 18.73 1.42
CA ARG A 67 -16.91 18.43 1.90
C ARG A 67 -16.50 17.00 1.57
N LEU A 68 -17.33 16.00 1.88
CA LEU A 68 -17.06 14.59 1.56
C LEU A 68 -16.95 14.35 0.05
N ALA A 69 -17.79 15.01 -0.75
CA ALA A 69 -17.72 14.94 -2.21
C ALA A 69 -16.39 15.48 -2.73
N LYS A 70 -15.95 16.66 -2.26
CA LYS A 70 -14.63 17.23 -2.59
C LYS A 70 -13.48 16.31 -2.19
N GLU A 71 -13.48 15.80 -0.96
CA GLU A 71 -12.42 14.88 -0.49
C GLU A 71 -12.36 13.59 -1.33
N ARG A 72 -13.49 13.06 -1.80
CA ARG A 72 -13.50 11.90 -2.71
C ARG A 72 -12.99 12.25 -4.08
N GLU A 73 -13.37 13.39 -4.62
CA GLU A 73 -12.86 13.87 -5.91
C GLU A 73 -11.34 14.07 -5.85
N GLU A 74 -10.82 14.67 -4.78
CA GLU A 74 -9.39 14.83 -4.54
C GLU A 74 -8.69 13.46 -4.38
N LYS A 75 -9.23 12.54 -3.58
CA LYS A 75 -8.67 11.18 -3.43
C LYS A 75 -8.68 10.40 -4.75
N ARG A 76 -9.78 10.48 -5.51
CA ARG A 76 -9.91 9.86 -6.83
C ARG A 76 -8.91 10.46 -7.80
N PHE A 77 -8.77 11.79 -7.80
CA PHE A 77 -7.79 12.49 -8.62
C PHE A 77 -6.38 12.03 -8.25
N HIS A 78 -6.00 12.04 -6.99
CA HIS A 78 -4.69 11.56 -6.52
C HIS A 78 -4.40 10.08 -6.77
N GLN A 79 -5.43 9.22 -6.85
CA GLN A 79 -5.25 7.80 -7.20
C GLN A 79 -5.10 7.59 -8.70
N ILE A 80 -5.77 8.41 -9.51
CA ILE A 80 -5.75 8.33 -10.97
C ILE A 80 -4.51 9.01 -11.53
N THR A 81 -4.18 10.18 -11.00
CA THR A 81 -2.93 10.87 -11.31
C THR A 81 -1.82 10.16 -10.56
N ASN A 82 -0.80 9.70 -11.27
CA ASN A 82 0.39 9.13 -10.65
C ASN A 82 1.50 10.19 -10.64
N PRO A 83 1.50 11.16 -9.68
CA PRO A 83 2.46 12.24 -9.69
C PRO A 83 3.84 11.70 -9.34
N ASN A 84 4.80 11.78 -10.26
CA ASN A 84 6.20 11.45 -9.99
C ASN A 84 7.02 12.73 -9.88
N ALA A 85 7.84 12.84 -8.84
CA ALA A 85 8.74 13.97 -8.67
C ALA A 85 10.19 13.50 -8.48
N SER A 86 11.12 14.08 -9.22
CA SER A 86 12.58 13.88 -9.09
C SER A 86 13.21 15.19 -8.65
N ILE A 87 13.83 15.20 -7.48
CA ILE A 87 14.55 16.35 -6.94
C ILE A 87 16.03 15.98 -6.89
N HIS A 88 16.85 16.78 -7.55
CA HIS A 88 18.30 16.66 -7.62
C HIS A 88 18.92 17.92 -7.00
N ALA A 89 19.75 17.76 -5.97
CA ALA A 89 20.44 18.87 -5.33
C ALA A 89 21.92 18.50 -5.17
N THR A 90 22.79 19.13 -5.95
CA THR A 90 24.24 18.91 -5.90
C THR A 90 24.85 19.88 -4.91
N ILE A 91 25.48 19.34 -3.87
CA ILE A 91 26.13 20.11 -2.81
C ILE A 91 27.64 19.86 -2.93
N ASP A 92 28.40 20.90 -3.26
CA ASP A 92 29.85 20.79 -3.40
C ASP A 92 30.52 20.79 -2.03
N LEU A 93 31.29 19.74 -1.75
CA LEU A 93 32.06 19.57 -0.52
C LEU A 93 33.57 19.54 -0.79
N THR A 94 34.00 19.84 -2.01
CA THR A 94 35.42 19.78 -2.41
C THR A 94 36.31 20.63 -1.50
N ASP A 95 35.85 21.82 -1.11
CA ASP A 95 36.60 22.73 -0.24
C ASP A 95 36.89 22.15 1.15
N VAL A 96 35.98 21.31 1.68
CA VAL A 96 36.16 20.62 2.97
C VAL A 96 37.37 19.69 2.92
N PHE A 97 37.55 18.95 1.82
CA PHE A 97 38.62 17.97 1.69
C PHE A 97 39.94 18.56 1.20
N ASN A 98 39.89 19.68 0.46
CA ASN A 98 41.08 20.41 0.07
C ASN A 98 41.77 21.06 1.28
N GLN A 99 40.99 21.67 2.20
CA GLN A 99 41.52 22.27 3.43
C GLN A 99 42.19 21.25 4.37
N ILE A 100 41.73 19.99 4.41
CA ILE A 100 42.34 18.93 5.22
C ILE A 100 43.78 18.63 4.77
N ASN A 101 44.09 18.85 3.49
CA ASN A 101 45.41 18.52 2.92
C ASN A 101 46.35 19.74 2.82
N SER A 102 45.83 20.98 2.83
CA SER A 102 46.64 22.20 2.85
C SER A 102 46.89 22.65 4.29
N ILE A 103 48.11 22.43 4.78
CA ILE A 103 48.56 22.80 6.14
C ILE A 103 48.82 24.33 6.28
N ASP A 104 48.63 25.14 5.23
CA ASP A 104 49.05 26.54 5.23
C ASP A 104 47.94 27.57 5.55
N ASP A 105 48.08 28.21 6.73
CA ASP A 105 47.98 29.64 7.08
C ASP A 105 46.82 30.55 6.60
N ASN A 106 45.71 30.04 6.07
CA ASN A 106 44.53 30.89 5.81
C ASN A 106 43.41 30.68 6.84
N ASN A 107 43.16 31.73 7.64
CA ASN A 107 42.19 31.87 8.73
C ASN A 107 40.69 31.78 8.34
N ASP A 108 40.33 31.17 7.21
CA ASP A 108 38.94 30.89 6.88
C ASP A 108 38.51 29.59 7.59
N ILE A 109 38.13 29.72 8.87
CA ILE A 109 37.86 28.61 9.82
C ILE A 109 36.67 27.73 9.39
N LEU A 110 35.85 28.16 8.42
CA LEU A 110 34.65 27.43 8.00
C LEU A 110 34.68 27.12 6.49
N PRO A 111 34.53 25.85 6.08
CA PRO A 111 34.45 25.48 4.68
C PRO A 111 33.19 26.07 4.05
N LYS A 112 33.31 26.58 2.82
CA LYS A 112 32.18 27.09 2.05
C LYS A 112 31.45 25.93 1.38
N ILE A 113 30.25 25.63 1.88
CA ILE A 113 29.37 24.62 1.29
C ILE A 113 28.48 25.34 0.29
N GLU A 114 28.68 25.09 -1.00
CA GLU A 114 27.89 25.70 -2.08
C GLU A 114 26.98 24.69 -2.76
N THR A 115 25.74 25.10 -3.04
CA THR A 115 24.85 24.31 -3.90
C THR A 115 25.14 24.68 -5.35
N THR A 116 25.74 23.78 -6.12
CA THR A 116 26.17 24.06 -7.51
C THR A 116 25.03 23.89 -8.53
N GLU A 117 24.17 22.90 -8.30
CA GLU A 117 23.07 22.57 -9.19
C GLU A 117 21.84 22.12 -8.40
N PHE A 118 20.69 22.70 -8.71
CA PHE A 118 19.40 22.27 -8.17
C PHE A 118 18.42 22.05 -9.32
N SER A 119 17.90 20.84 -9.44
CA SER A 119 16.97 20.43 -10.49
C SER A 119 15.75 19.74 -9.91
N VAL A 120 14.57 20.23 -10.28
CA VAL A 120 13.27 19.65 -9.91
C VAL A 120 12.57 19.25 -11.19
N GLU A 121 12.18 17.99 -11.28
CA GLU A 121 11.35 17.45 -12.33
C GLU A 121 10.06 16.92 -11.70
N GLN A 122 8.91 17.32 -12.23
CA GLN A 122 7.60 16.90 -11.76
C GLN A 122 6.76 16.49 -12.97
N SER A 123 6.31 15.25 -12.95
CA SER A 123 5.46 14.67 -14.00
C SER A 123 4.13 14.20 -13.44
N ILE A 124 3.06 14.46 -14.16
CA ILE A 124 1.71 14.00 -13.85
C ILE A 124 1.15 13.30 -15.08
N ASP A 125 0.77 12.04 -14.90
CA ASP A 125 0.07 11.25 -15.91
C ASP A 125 -1.45 11.34 -15.68
N ILE A 126 -2.17 11.80 -16.70
CA ILE A 126 -3.62 11.98 -16.70
C ILE A 126 -4.22 11.01 -17.74
N PRO A 127 -4.79 9.87 -17.31
CA PRO A 127 -5.50 8.98 -18.23
C PRO A 127 -6.81 9.64 -18.65
N LEU A 128 -6.92 10.00 -19.93
CA LEU A 128 -8.13 10.63 -20.50
C LEU A 128 -9.17 9.56 -20.86
N THR A 129 -8.71 8.44 -21.41
CA THR A 129 -9.53 7.27 -21.74
C THR A 129 -8.77 5.99 -21.39
N SER A 130 -9.36 4.82 -21.63
CA SER A 130 -8.66 3.54 -21.46
C SER A 130 -7.46 3.37 -22.40
N GLN A 131 -7.38 4.15 -23.48
CA GLN A 131 -6.32 4.09 -24.49
C GLN A 131 -5.45 5.35 -24.54
N ASP A 132 -5.98 6.49 -24.11
CA ASP A 132 -5.33 7.80 -24.23
C ASP A 132 -4.85 8.30 -22.87
N THR A 133 -3.60 8.75 -22.83
CA THR A 133 -2.97 9.32 -21.64
C THR A 133 -2.29 10.63 -22.03
N ALA A 134 -2.62 11.70 -21.33
CA ALA A 134 -1.89 12.95 -21.40
C ALA A 134 -0.89 13.01 -20.25
N THR A 135 0.36 13.38 -20.53
CA THR A 135 1.38 13.59 -19.50
C THR A 135 1.82 15.04 -19.54
N ILE A 136 1.93 15.67 -18.37
CA ILE A 136 2.54 16.99 -18.21
C ILE A 136 3.80 16.78 -17.39
N ASN A 137 4.96 17.13 -17.95
CA ASN A 137 6.26 17.09 -17.25
C ASN A 137 6.85 18.51 -17.20
N ALA A 138 7.15 18.99 -16.00
CA ALA A 138 7.82 20.26 -15.77
C ALA A 138 9.21 19.99 -15.19
N MET A 139 10.24 20.52 -15.83
CA MET A 139 11.63 20.42 -15.37
C MET A 139 12.20 21.82 -15.19
N VAL A 140 12.74 22.09 -14.00
CA VAL A 140 13.43 23.34 -13.67
C VAL A 140 14.80 22.98 -13.16
N THR A 141 15.83 23.47 -13.84
CA THR A 141 17.24 23.29 -13.49
C THR A 141 17.82 24.66 -13.18
N THR A 142 18.58 24.77 -12.10
CA THR A 142 19.32 25.99 -11.75
C THR A 142 20.77 25.58 -11.54
N ARG A 143 21.69 26.22 -12.27
CA ARG A 143 23.12 25.93 -12.19
C ARG A 143 23.88 27.24 -12.10
N ASN A 144 24.69 27.39 -11.06
CA ASN A 144 25.52 28.58 -10.82
C ASN A 144 24.73 29.91 -10.98
N GLY A 145 23.56 29.99 -10.35
CA GLY A 145 22.71 31.20 -10.38
C GLY A 145 21.92 31.45 -11.67
N ARG A 146 22.05 30.61 -12.70
CA ARG A 146 21.19 30.68 -13.90
C ARG A 146 20.19 29.53 -13.92
N GLY A 147 18.90 29.90 -13.93
CA GLY A 147 17.77 28.98 -14.02
C GLY A 147 17.32 28.75 -15.47
N VAL A 148 17.02 27.51 -15.79
CA VAL A 148 16.46 27.06 -17.06
C VAL A 148 15.30 26.10 -16.77
N GLY A 149 14.13 26.42 -17.31
CA GLY A 149 12.94 25.59 -17.22
C GLY A 149 12.47 25.09 -18.58
N SER A 150 11.87 23.92 -18.60
CA SER A 150 11.12 23.38 -19.72
C SER A 150 9.83 22.71 -19.26
N LEU A 151 8.75 22.90 -20.02
CA LEU A 151 7.46 22.26 -19.82
C LEU A 151 7.19 21.36 -21.04
N THR A 152 7.09 20.05 -20.82
CA THR A 152 6.77 19.06 -21.85
C THR A 152 5.34 18.57 -21.65
N THR A 153 4.50 18.80 -22.64
CA THR A 153 3.17 18.21 -22.73
C THR A 153 3.18 17.07 -23.73
N SER A 154 2.69 15.91 -23.33
CA SER A 154 2.75 14.68 -24.10
C SER A 154 1.37 14.08 -24.27
N PHE A 155 1.05 13.65 -25.48
CA PHE A 155 -0.14 12.85 -25.75
C PHE A 155 0.27 11.45 -26.17
N ARG A 156 -0.15 10.43 -25.43
CA ARG A 156 0.11 9.01 -25.70
C ARG A 156 -1.19 8.30 -26.01
N ARG A 157 -1.22 7.53 -27.09
CA ARG A 157 -2.34 6.65 -27.46
C ARG A 157 -1.87 5.21 -27.65
N ILE A 158 -2.53 4.29 -26.97
CA ILE A 158 -2.33 2.84 -27.12
C ILE A 158 -3.16 2.35 -28.32
N LEU A 159 -2.53 1.63 -29.22
CA LEU A 159 -3.14 1.04 -30.41
C LEU A 159 -3.43 -0.46 -30.17
N PRO A 160 -4.45 -1.06 -30.83
CA PRO A 160 -4.82 -2.46 -30.65
C PRO A 160 -3.70 -3.48 -30.93
N ASN A 161 -2.77 -3.14 -31.82
CA ASN A 161 -1.70 -4.04 -32.29
C ASN A 161 -0.45 -4.01 -31.39
N LEU A 162 -0.61 -4.03 -30.07
CA LEU A 162 0.49 -4.01 -29.09
C LEU A 162 1.52 -2.89 -29.38
N SER A 163 1.04 -1.75 -29.85
CA SER A 163 1.82 -0.58 -30.21
C SER A 163 1.25 0.64 -29.51
N TRP A 164 2.07 1.66 -29.34
CA TRP A 164 1.60 2.96 -28.89
C TRP A 164 2.45 4.03 -29.56
N PHE A 165 1.85 5.20 -29.77
CA PHE A 165 2.59 6.38 -30.17
C PHE A 165 2.44 7.45 -29.10
N ARG A 166 3.44 8.32 -29.01
CA ARG A 166 3.44 9.47 -28.13
C ARG A 166 4.00 10.68 -28.88
N VAL A 167 3.31 11.80 -28.77
CA VAL A 167 3.73 13.09 -29.32
C VAL A 167 4.06 13.99 -28.16
N ASP A 168 5.26 14.57 -28.19
CA ASP A 168 5.79 15.43 -27.14
C ASP A 168 5.98 16.84 -27.68
N LEU A 169 5.43 17.82 -26.98
CA LEU A 169 5.61 19.23 -27.24
C LEU A 169 6.31 19.84 -26.03
N THR A 170 7.57 20.25 -26.21
CA THR A 170 8.35 20.88 -25.16
C THR A 170 8.47 22.38 -25.40
N PHE A 171 8.07 23.15 -24.40
CA PHE A 171 8.16 24.59 -24.30
C PHE A 171 9.26 24.99 -23.31
N GLY A 172 9.79 26.20 -23.43
CA GLY A 172 10.85 26.72 -22.57
C GLY A 172 12.20 26.78 -23.27
N HIS A 173 13.29 26.51 -22.55
CA HIS A 173 14.63 26.60 -23.13
C HIS A 173 14.90 25.43 -24.08
N ARG A 174 15.07 25.73 -25.37
CA ARG A 174 15.17 24.78 -26.50
C ARG A 174 13.86 24.01 -26.74
N PRO A 175 12.84 24.69 -27.29
CA PRO A 175 11.60 24.03 -27.64
C PRO A 175 11.87 22.92 -28.66
N HIS A 176 11.19 21.79 -28.48
CA HIS A 176 11.33 20.65 -29.39
C HIS A 176 10.03 19.87 -29.50
N ILE A 177 9.85 19.24 -30.66
CA ILE A 177 8.75 18.35 -30.95
C ILE A 177 9.32 16.94 -31.05
N GLY A 178 8.79 16.02 -30.25
CA GLY A 178 9.17 14.62 -30.21
C GLY A 178 8.05 13.72 -30.73
N PHE A 179 8.41 12.73 -31.54
CA PHE A 179 7.53 11.66 -31.97
C PHE A 179 8.11 10.33 -31.54
N HIS A 180 7.42 9.64 -30.65
CA HIS A 180 7.77 8.31 -30.17
C HIS A 180 6.79 7.29 -30.72
N TYR A 181 7.31 6.21 -31.28
CA TYR A 181 6.54 5.07 -31.74
C TYR A 181 7.14 3.79 -31.17
N PHE A 182 6.32 3.02 -30.47
CA PHE A 182 6.67 1.71 -29.96
C PHE A 182 5.82 0.64 -30.62
N ARG A 183 6.45 -0.47 -30.99
CA ARG A 183 5.76 -1.66 -31.46
C ARG A 183 6.44 -2.91 -30.93
N ARG A 184 5.63 -3.81 -30.36
CA ARG A 184 6.04 -5.19 -30.13
C ARG A 184 5.85 -5.98 -31.43
N ILE A 185 6.96 -6.30 -32.11
CA ILE A 185 6.94 -6.99 -33.41
C ILE A 185 6.68 -8.49 -33.21
N THR A 186 7.37 -9.10 -32.25
CA THR A 186 7.12 -10.47 -31.80
C THR A 186 7.03 -10.52 -30.27
N GLN A 187 6.70 -11.67 -29.69
CA GLN A 187 6.70 -11.79 -28.23
C GLN A 187 8.07 -11.47 -27.61
N LYS A 188 9.17 -11.71 -28.34
CA LYS A 188 10.55 -11.48 -27.88
C LYS A 188 11.19 -10.21 -28.42
N LEU A 189 10.68 -9.65 -29.53
CA LEU A 189 11.26 -8.50 -30.22
C LEU A 189 10.39 -7.25 -30.05
N GLN A 190 10.98 -6.18 -29.54
CA GLN A 190 10.35 -4.87 -29.38
C GLN A 190 11.19 -3.82 -30.10
N ALA A 191 10.53 -2.88 -30.78
CA ALA A 191 11.17 -1.76 -31.44
C ALA A 191 10.60 -0.44 -30.92
N ASN A 192 11.48 0.52 -30.66
CA ASN A 192 11.11 1.92 -30.47
C ASN A 192 11.81 2.79 -31.51
N VAL A 193 11.06 3.76 -32.00
CA VAL A 193 11.55 4.84 -32.85
C VAL A 193 11.21 6.14 -32.15
N HIS A 194 12.19 7.02 -32.00
CA HIS A 194 12.00 8.35 -31.44
C HIS A 194 12.67 9.39 -32.32
N THR A 195 11.87 10.31 -32.86
CA THR A 195 12.35 11.42 -33.70
C THR A 195 12.11 12.73 -32.96
N THR A 196 13.13 13.56 -32.87
CA THR A 196 13.09 14.87 -32.20
C THR A 196 13.48 15.97 -33.18
N PHE A 197 12.73 17.06 -33.17
CA PHE A 197 13.05 18.30 -33.88
C PHE A 197 13.17 19.40 -32.86
N SER A 198 14.38 19.92 -32.63
CA SER A 198 14.63 21.00 -31.69
C SER A 198 14.94 22.30 -32.42
N PHE A 199 14.36 23.38 -31.90
CA PHE A 199 14.45 24.72 -32.47
C PHE A 199 15.35 25.57 -31.56
N ILE A 200 16.50 25.98 -32.08
CA ILE A 200 17.45 26.82 -31.35
C ILE A 200 17.36 28.22 -31.95
N SER A 201 16.85 29.17 -31.18
CA SER A 201 16.80 30.59 -31.56
C SER A 201 17.89 31.37 -30.83
N SER A 202 18.83 31.92 -31.59
CA SER A 202 19.89 32.81 -31.07
C SER A 202 20.05 34.07 -31.94
N ARG A 203 20.06 33.92 -33.28
CA ARG A 203 19.99 35.03 -34.27
C ARG A 203 19.29 34.64 -35.58
N ARG A 204 19.34 33.35 -35.95
CA ARG A 204 18.48 32.68 -36.95
C ARG A 204 17.96 31.38 -36.32
N THR A 205 16.76 30.94 -36.68
CA THR A 205 16.19 29.68 -36.21
C THR A 205 16.93 28.51 -36.85
N ILE A 206 17.73 27.78 -36.06
CA ILE A 206 18.39 26.56 -36.51
C ILE A 206 17.53 25.37 -36.03
N VAL A 207 17.12 24.52 -36.98
CA VAL A 207 16.41 23.28 -36.69
C VAL A 207 17.42 22.15 -36.64
N THR A 208 17.53 21.49 -35.49
CA THR A 208 18.32 20.26 -35.37
C THR A 208 17.40 19.06 -35.23
N SER A 209 17.59 18.07 -36.11
CA SER A 209 16.91 16.78 -36.02
C SER A 209 17.76 15.78 -35.24
N GLY A 210 17.09 14.96 -34.45
CA GLY A 210 17.68 13.82 -33.76
C GLY A 210 16.78 12.61 -33.97
N PHE A 211 17.38 11.46 -34.19
CA PHE A 211 16.65 10.20 -34.36
C PHE A 211 17.27 9.14 -33.47
N ILE A 212 16.44 8.42 -32.73
CA ILE A 212 16.83 7.34 -31.82
C ILE A 212 16.03 6.12 -32.22
N PHE A 213 16.72 5.09 -32.66
CA PHE A 213 16.18 3.78 -32.91
C PHE A 213 16.65 2.83 -31.84
N SER A 214 15.74 2.08 -31.20
CA SER A 214 16.13 1.04 -30.26
C SER A 214 15.39 -0.26 -30.54
N ILE A 215 16.14 -1.35 -30.60
CA ILE A 215 15.60 -2.70 -30.65
C ILE A 215 15.93 -3.39 -29.33
N ASN A 216 14.93 -3.97 -28.69
CA ASN A 216 15.10 -4.85 -27.54
C ASN A 216 14.71 -6.27 -27.96
N TYR A 217 15.59 -7.25 -27.70
CA TYR A 217 15.35 -8.65 -28.01
C TYR A 217 15.57 -9.52 -26.77
N GLN A 218 14.59 -10.35 -26.43
CA GLN A 218 14.72 -11.33 -25.35
C GLN A 218 15.34 -12.62 -25.91
N LEU A 219 16.66 -12.77 -25.77
CA LEU A 219 17.40 -13.95 -26.23
C LEU A 219 16.98 -15.22 -25.46
N ALA A 220 16.86 -15.10 -24.14
CA ALA A 220 16.43 -16.16 -23.24
C ALA A 220 15.55 -15.57 -22.12
N HIS A 221 14.93 -16.42 -21.28
CA HIS A 221 14.07 -15.95 -20.19
C HIS A 221 14.73 -14.89 -19.30
N ASN A 222 16.03 -15.07 -19.03
CA ASN A 222 16.82 -14.24 -18.12
C ASN A 222 17.87 -13.40 -18.86
N LEU A 223 17.86 -13.38 -20.20
CA LEU A 223 18.86 -12.68 -21.00
C LEU A 223 18.16 -11.79 -22.03
N THR A 224 18.36 -10.50 -21.89
CA THR A 224 17.81 -9.48 -22.80
C THR A 224 18.96 -8.73 -23.44
N SER A 225 18.88 -8.51 -24.74
CA SER A 225 19.76 -7.58 -25.45
C SER A 225 18.99 -6.33 -25.85
N SER A 226 19.68 -5.20 -25.88
CA SER A 226 19.19 -4.00 -26.51
C SER A 226 20.27 -3.38 -27.39
N LEU A 227 19.86 -2.91 -28.56
CA LEU A 227 20.69 -2.15 -29.47
C LEU A 227 20.02 -0.80 -29.68
N GLN A 228 20.74 0.28 -29.38
CA GLN A 228 20.27 1.65 -29.53
C GLN A 228 21.17 2.39 -30.50
N TRP A 229 20.59 3.04 -31.49
CA TRP A 229 21.28 3.91 -32.41
C TRP A 229 20.69 5.31 -32.31
N LYS A 230 21.50 6.25 -31.85
CA LYS A 230 21.18 7.68 -31.79
C LYS A 230 21.95 8.40 -32.87
N THR A 231 21.26 9.17 -33.70
CA THR A 231 21.83 10.12 -34.67
C THR A 231 21.39 11.54 -34.33
N GLY A 232 22.28 12.51 -34.54
CA GLY A 232 22.09 13.93 -34.22
C GLY A 232 23.39 14.55 -33.73
N ARG A 233 23.31 15.55 -32.84
CA ARG A 233 24.51 16.26 -32.33
C ARG A 233 25.45 15.36 -31.52
N ASN A 234 24.91 14.36 -30.83
CA ASN A 234 25.66 13.35 -30.07
C ASN A 234 25.30 11.95 -30.57
N SER A 235 25.78 11.60 -31.76
CA SER A 235 25.54 10.30 -32.36
C SER A 235 26.32 9.19 -31.65
N PHE A 236 25.64 8.08 -31.35
CA PHE A 236 26.27 6.88 -30.81
C PHE A 236 25.46 5.63 -31.17
N MET A 237 26.15 4.49 -31.20
CA MET A 237 25.53 3.17 -31.19
C MET A 237 25.87 2.49 -29.87
N LYS A 238 24.86 1.98 -29.16
CA LYS A 238 25.00 1.33 -27.86
C LYS A 238 24.39 -0.06 -27.90
N GLY A 239 25.21 -1.07 -27.67
CA GLY A 239 24.75 -2.44 -27.40
C GLY A 239 24.75 -2.69 -25.90
N ILE A 240 23.69 -3.32 -25.37
CA ILE A 240 23.59 -3.73 -23.98
C ILE A 240 23.14 -5.19 -23.94
N LEU A 241 23.79 -5.98 -23.11
CA LEU A 241 23.40 -7.33 -22.78
C LEU A 241 23.12 -7.38 -21.27
N GLN A 242 21.88 -7.69 -20.89
CA GLN A 242 21.45 -7.74 -19.50
C GLN A 242 20.99 -9.14 -19.14
N TYR A 243 21.65 -9.72 -18.15
CA TYR A 243 21.33 -10.99 -17.52
C TYR A 243 20.68 -10.74 -16.15
N ASP A 244 19.43 -11.13 -15.96
CA ASP A 244 18.70 -10.95 -14.70
C ASP A 244 18.23 -12.29 -14.15
N LYS A 245 18.73 -12.64 -12.97
CA LYS A 245 18.28 -13.75 -12.13
C LYS A 245 17.93 -13.20 -10.74
N GLN A 246 17.19 -13.97 -9.95
CA GLN A 246 16.74 -13.55 -8.60
C GLN A 246 17.86 -12.95 -7.73
N LYS A 247 19.07 -13.54 -7.72
CA LYS A 247 20.21 -13.07 -6.90
C LYS A 247 21.18 -12.13 -7.62
N TRP A 248 21.30 -12.23 -8.94
CA TRP A 248 22.32 -11.52 -9.72
C TRP A 248 21.66 -10.82 -10.88
N MET A 249 21.95 -9.53 -11.01
CA MET A 249 21.65 -8.77 -12.21
C MET A 249 22.98 -8.24 -12.76
N VAL A 250 23.39 -8.74 -13.92
CA VAL A 250 24.65 -8.34 -14.58
C VAL A 250 24.29 -7.71 -15.92
N SER A 251 24.80 -6.52 -16.18
CA SER A 251 24.70 -5.86 -17.47
C SER A 251 26.07 -5.55 -18.04
N SER A 252 26.28 -5.85 -19.31
CA SER A 252 27.42 -5.36 -20.08
C SER A 252 26.91 -4.42 -21.15
N ALA A 253 27.58 -3.28 -21.32
CA ALA A 253 27.23 -2.29 -22.33
C ALA A 253 28.46 -1.82 -23.08
N ILE A 254 28.35 -1.68 -24.40
CA ILE A 254 29.37 -1.09 -25.25
C ILE A 254 28.71 0.05 -25.99
N GLN A 255 29.24 1.26 -25.83
CA GLN A 255 28.80 2.45 -26.54
C GLN A 255 29.93 2.93 -27.43
N LEU A 256 29.65 3.03 -28.73
CA LEU A 256 30.53 3.59 -29.74
C LEU A 256 29.95 4.93 -30.20
N GLY A 257 30.60 6.03 -29.85
CA GLY A 257 30.14 7.37 -30.19
C GLY A 257 31.32 8.33 -30.35
N PHE A 258 31.17 9.33 -31.20
CA PHE A 258 32.26 10.26 -31.54
C PHE A 258 32.81 11.01 -30.31
N ILE A 259 31.93 11.35 -29.37
CA ILE A 259 32.30 12.07 -28.14
C ILE A 259 32.42 11.12 -26.94
N ASN A 260 31.48 10.17 -26.81
CA ASN A 260 31.42 9.24 -25.68
C ASN A 260 31.46 7.79 -26.18
N THR A 261 32.67 7.24 -26.23
CA THR A 261 32.91 5.79 -26.41
C THR A 261 33.32 5.17 -25.08
N PHE A 262 32.61 4.12 -24.65
CA PHE A 262 32.93 3.40 -23.43
C PHE A 262 32.47 1.94 -23.46
N GLY A 263 33.16 1.09 -22.71
CA GLY A 263 32.69 -0.23 -22.30
C GLY A 263 32.29 -0.18 -20.83
N ALA A 264 31.18 -0.81 -20.44
CA ALA A 264 30.69 -0.85 -19.08
C ALA A 264 30.30 -2.27 -18.67
N ILE A 265 30.60 -2.62 -17.43
CA ILE A 265 30.12 -3.82 -16.76
C ILE A 265 29.49 -3.37 -15.45
N ASP A 266 28.18 -3.56 -15.31
CA ASP A 266 27.45 -3.32 -14.07
C ASP A 266 27.00 -4.67 -13.49
N GLY A 267 27.14 -4.82 -12.18
CA GLY A 267 26.71 -5.98 -11.42
C GLY A 267 25.94 -5.53 -10.18
N VAL A 268 24.75 -6.10 -9.98
CA VAL A 268 23.97 -5.93 -8.77
C VAL A 268 23.74 -7.31 -8.15
N TYR A 269 24.23 -7.47 -6.92
CA TYR A 269 23.97 -8.64 -6.12
C TYR A 269 22.85 -8.34 -5.14
N ARG A 270 21.74 -9.07 -5.23
CA ARG A 270 20.56 -8.89 -4.39
C ARG A 270 20.63 -9.83 -3.18
N PHE A 271 20.85 -9.30 -1.98
CA PHE A 271 20.66 -10.06 -0.75
C PHE A 271 19.17 -10.03 -0.37
N PRO A 272 18.49 -11.19 -0.30
CA PRO A 272 17.10 -11.24 0.11
C PRO A 272 16.90 -10.57 1.47
N ASN A 273 15.97 -9.62 1.56
CA ASN A 273 15.54 -8.92 2.77
C ASN A 273 16.59 -8.04 3.49
N VAL A 274 17.79 -7.83 2.92
CA VAL A 274 18.86 -7.04 3.59
C VAL A 274 19.27 -5.82 2.76
N CYS A 275 19.96 -6.03 1.63
CA CYS A 275 20.44 -4.94 0.78
C CYS A 275 20.82 -5.47 -0.61
N ASN A 276 20.97 -4.59 -1.59
CA ASN A 276 21.56 -4.91 -2.87
C ASN A 276 22.92 -4.22 -2.96
N LEU A 277 23.97 -4.99 -3.26
CA LEU A 277 25.29 -4.43 -3.57
C LEU A 277 25.34 -4.10 -5.04
N ARG A 278 25.80 -2.90 -5.36
CA ARG A 278 26.01 -2.42 -6.73
C ARG A 278 27.49 -2.24 -6.97
N PHE A 279 27.95 -2.72 -8.11
CA PHE A 279 29.28 -2.52 -8.64
C PHE A 279 29.15 -2.15 -10.12
N SER A 280 29.88 -1.14 -10.58
CA SER A 280 29.88 -0.72 -11.97
C SER A 280 31.28 -0.26 -12.36
N LEU A 281 31.84 -0.87 -13.39
CA LEU A 281 33.10 -0.47 -13.99
C LEU A 281 32.82 0.05 -15.41
N LYS A 282 33.07 1.34 -15.65
CA LYS A 282 32.95 1.97 -16.96
C LYS A 282 34.34 2.41 -17.41
N LEU A 283 34.79 1.90 -18.55
CA LEU A 283 36.05 2.23 -19.18
C LEU A 283 35.76 3.19 -20.33
N PHE A 284 36.06 4.47 -20.12
CA PHE A 284 36.03 5.47 -21.18
C PHE A 284 37.40 5.55 -21.85
N VAL A 285 37.44 6.07 -23.07
CA VAL A 285 38.72 6.45 -23.73
C VAL A 285 39.57 7.38 -22.85
N PHE A 286 38.91 8.18 -22.02
CA PHE A 286 39.53 9.16 -21.15
C PHE A 286 39.83 8.68 -19.72
N GLY A 287 39.68 7.38 -19.47
CA GLY A 287 40.03 6.77 -18.18
C GLY A 287 38.91 5.92 -17.57
N PRO A 288 39.23 5.19 -16.49
CA PRO A 288 38.28 4.35 -15.79
C PRO A 288 37.35 5.18 -14.89
N TRP A 289 36.15 4.64 -14.71
CA TRP A 289 35.09 5.14 -13.85
C TRP A 289 34.55 3.97 -13.05
N LEU A 290 34.84 3.96 -11.76
CA LEU A 290 34.48 2.87 -10.86
C LEU A 290 33.37 3.36 -9.92
N GLU A 291 32.27 2.63 -9.88
CA GLU A 291 31.15 2.89 -8.97
C GLU A 291 30.92 1.67 -8.10
N TYR A 292 30.73 1.87 -6.82
CA TYR A 292 30.26 0.84 -5.90
C TYR A 292 29.30 1.44 -4.89
N GLY A 293 28.36 0.65 -4.41
CA GLY A 293 27.38 1.17 -3.48
C GLY A 293 26.45 0.12 -2.93
N ILE A 294 25.62 0.59 -2.00
CA ILE A 294 24.64 -0.22 -1.30
C ILE A 294 23.29 0.42 -1.48
N ASP A 295 22.33 -0.41 -1.85
CA ASP A 295 20.93 -0.06 -2.01
C ASP A 295 20.12 -0.84 -0.96
N ARG A 296 19.22 -0.21 -0.22
CA ARG A 296 18.38 -0.89 0.78
C ARG A 296 16.95 -0.36 0.76
N GLN A 297 16.01 -1.28 0.76
CA GLN A 297 14.60 -0.98 0.99
C GLN A 297 14.34 -0.97 2.50
N PHE A 298 13.89 0.18 3.02
CA PHE A 298 13.62 0.37 4.44
C PHE A 298 12.19 -0.01 4.80
N THR A 299 11.24 0.43 3.98
CA THR A 299 9.81 0.11 4.11
C THR A 299 9.25 -0.25 2.74
N LYS A 300 7.99 -0.69 2.68
CA LYS A 300 7.31 -1.00 1.40
C LYS A 300 7.37 0.16 0.39
N HIS A 301 7.41 1.40 0.86
CA HIS A 301 7.41 2.60 0.03
C HIS A 301 8.68 3.46 0.15
N THR A 302 9.69 3.03 0.93
CA THR A 302 10.91 3.82 1.14
C THR A 302 12.15 3.00 0.78
N TYR A 303 12.98 3.56 -0.09
CA TYR A 303 14.23 2.98 -0.56
C TYR A 303 15.35 4.01 -0.44
N GLY A 304 16.50 3.63 0.08
CA GLY A 304 17.68 4.48 0.06
C GLY A 304 18.87 3.76 -0.53
N SER A 305 19.78 4.54 -1.08
CA SER A 305 20.99 4.05 -1.73
C SER A 305 22.12 5.04 -1.54
N ALA A 306 23.30 4.52 -1.27
CA ALA A 306 24.54 5.29 -1.20
C ALA A 306 25.54 4.66 -2.19
N THR A 307 25.96 5.44 -3.17
CA THR A 307 26.91 4.98 -4.20
C THR A 307 28.10 5.92 -4.26
N VAL A 308 29.30 5.39 -4.15
CA VAL A 308 30.56 6.10 -4.34
C VAL A 308 31.03 5.87 -5.77
N ALA A 309 31.31 6.96 -6.48
CA ALA A 309 31.89 6.96 -7.81
C ALA A 309 33.29 7.57 -7.75
N VAL A 310 34.27 6.87 -8.32
CA VAL A 310 35.67 7.27 -8.38
C VAL A 310 36.07 7.32 -9.84
N SER A 311 36.61 8.46 -10.27
CA SER A 311 37.06 8.66 -11.65
C SER A 311 38.26 9.60 -11.70
N ALA A 312 39.13 9.40 -12.70
CA ALA A 312 40.34 10.21 -12.84
C ALA A 312 40.07 11.69 -13.19
N ARG A 313 38.90 12.03 -13.76
CA ARG A 313 38.55 13.40 -14.18
C ARG A 313 37.57 14.12 -13.27
N MET A 314 36.71 13.39 -12.56
CA MET A 314 35.72 13.96 -11.64
C MET A 314 36.01 13.65 -10.18
N GLY A 315 37.19 13.08 -9.88
CA GLY A 315 37.64 12.69 -8.56
C GLY A 315 36.69 11.72 -7.86
N VAL A 316 36.29 12.05 -6.63
CA VAL A 316 35.43 11.22 -5.77
C VAL A 316 34.07 11.88 -5.60
N LEU A 317 33.01 11.16 -5.95
CA LEU A 317 31.62 11.60 -5.86
C LEU A 317 30.81 10.62 -5.01
N LEU A 318 30.23 11.09 -3.91
CA LEU A 318 29.23 10.34 -3.16
C LEU A 318 27.83 10.72 -3.63
N ARG A 319 27.05 9.76 -4.10
CA ARG A 319 25.66 9.98 -4.51
C ARG A 319 24.74 9.29 -3.53
N LEU A 320 23.98 10.09 -2.79
CA LEU A 320 22.90 9.64 -1.91
C LEU A 320 21.59 9.72 -2.67
N LYS A 321 20.83 8.64 -2.71
CA LYS A 321 19.50 8.62 -3.34
C LYS A 321 18.49 8.04 -2.36
N PHE A 322 17.37 8.74 -2.21
CA PHE A 322 16.27 8.41 -1.32
C PHE A 322 14.96 8.46 -2.12
N ILE A 323 14.21 7.38 -2.14
CA ILE A 323 12.94 7.25 -2.84
C ILE A 323 11.86 7.01 -1.80
N ARG A 324 10.82 7.84 -1.80
CA ARG A 324 9.63 7.66 -0.95
C ARG A 324 8.38 7.77 -1.81
N GLY A 325 7.66 6.66 -1.96
CA GLY A 325 6.50 6.59 -2.86
C GLY A 325 6.90 6.92 -4.29
N SER A 326 6.29 7.97 -4.86
CA SER A 326 6.57 8.47 -6.21
C SER A 326 7.59 9.62 -6.26
N GLN A 327 8.19 9.97 -5.12
CA GLN A 327 9.20 11.03 -5.01
C GLN A 327 10.60 10.44 -4.91
N THR A 328 11.53 10.91 -5.75
CA THR A 328 12.94 10.53 -5.75
C THR A 328 13.82 11.74 -5.46
N PHE A 329 14.54 11.70 -4.35
CA PHE A 329 15.54 12.69 -3.96
C PHE A 329 16.94 12.13 -4.26
N THR A 330 17.76 12.85 -5.01
CA THR A 330 19.14 12.47 -5.28
C THR A 330 20.05 13.64 -4.94
N ILE A 331 21.03 13.40 -4.06
CA ILE A 331 21.99 14.39 -3.57
C ILE A 331 23.38 13.91 -3.97
N PRO A 332 23.95 14.41 -5.08
CA PRO A 332 25.35 14.23 -5.42
C PRO A 332 26.23 15.15 -4.56
N LEU A 333 27.25 14.57 -3.95
CA LEU A 333 28.22 15.22 -3.07
C LEU A 333 29.62 15.01 -3.66
N PRO A 334 30.09 15.86 -4.58
CA PRO A 334 31.49 15.83 -5.00
C PRO A 334 32.37 16.17 -3.80
N LEU A 335 33.30 15.27 -3.48
CA LEU A 335 34.17 15.36 -2.31
C LEU A 335 35.58 15.81 -2.70
N SER A 336 36.05 15.43 -3.88
CA SER A 336 37.38 15.82 -4.37
C SER A 336 37.41 15.84 -5.89
N GLN A 337 38.24 16.70 -6.47
CA GLN A 337 38.49 16.75 -7.92
C GLN A 337 39.53 15.71 -8.36
N ASP A 338 40.44 15.34 -7.45
CA ASP A 338 41.44 14.29 -7.63
C ASP A 338 41.04 12.99 -6.91
N VAL A 339 41.67 11.89 -7.29
CA VAL A 339 41.47 10.58 -6.64
C VAL A 339 42.24 10.53 -5.32
N LEU A 340 41.63 11.05 -4.26
CA LEU A 340 42.20 11.06 -2.91
C LEU A 340 41.75 9.84 -2.09
N PRO A 341 42.67 9.01 -1.56
CA PRO A 341 42.31 7.86 -0.72
C PRO A 341 41.51 8.24 0.52
N SER A 342 41.80 9.39 1.14
CA SER A 342 41.06 9.92 2.28
C SER A 342 39.60 10.22 1.93
N ALA A 343 39.33 10.85 0.79
CA ALA A 343 37.98 11.11 0.32
C ALA A 343 37.20 9.81 0.06
N ILE A 344 37.85 8.77 -0.50
CA ILE A 344 37.24 7.44 -0.70
C ILE A 344 36.88 6.79 0.65
N PHE A 345 37.78 6.87 1.63
CA PHE A 345 37.54 6.34 2.97
C PHE A 345 36.34 7.03 3.64
N TYR A 346 36.29 8.36 3.64
CA TYR A 346 35.15 9.07 4.22
C TYR A 346 33.85 8.87 3.45
N ALA A 347 33.90 8.80 2.11
CA ALA A 347 32.74 8.50 1.26
C ALA A 347 32.08 7.14 1.57
N THR A 348 32.85 6.20 2.12
CA THR A 348 32.36 4.85 2.46
C THR A 348 31.99 4.71 3.92
N VAL A 349 32.85 5.17 4.81
CA VAL A 349 32.68 4.99 6.26
C VAL A 349 31.57 5.89 6.80
N ILE A 350 31.45 7.14 6.33
CA ILE A 350 30.43 8.06 6.86
C ILE A 350 29.01 7.59 6.54
N PRO A 351 28.64 7.25 5.28
CA PRO A 351 27.28 6.79 4.98
C PRO A 351 26.93 5.45 5.64
N THR A 352 27.92 4.56 5.82
CA THR A 352 27.70 3.27 6.48
C THR A 352 27.51 3.41 7.99
N LEU A 353 28.33 4.22 8.67
CA LEU A 353 28.13 4.54 10.09
C LEU A 353 26.84 5.32 10.32
N ALA A 354 26.56 6.34 9.49
CA ALA A 354 25.32 7.09 9.55
C ALA A 354 24.11 6.17 9.38
N TYR A 355 24.18 5.21 8.44
CA TYR A 355 23.15 4.20 8.28
C TYR A 355 22.97 3.34 9.54
N LEU A 356 24.04 2.81 10.15
CA LEU A 356 23.96 1.99 11.37
C LEU A 356 23.35 2.77 12.55
N LEU A 357 23.72 4.05 12.68
CA LEU A 357 23.16 4.93 13.70
C LEU A 357 21.67 5.23 13.44
N LEU A 358 21.29 5.58 12.21
CA LEU A 358 19.90 5.82 11.85
C LEU A 358 19.03 4.56 12.04
N ASP A 359 19.55 3.39 11.67
CA ASP A 359 18.86 2.12 11.83
C ASP A 359 18.57 1.82 13.30
N ARG A 360 19.59 1.93 14.16
CA ARG A 360 19.47 1.68 15.61
C ARG A 360 18.65 2.74 16.35
N LEU A 361 18.83 4.03 16.03
CA LEU A 361 18.26 5.13 16.82
C LEU A 361 16.88 5.58 16.36
N ILE A 362 16.55 5.46 15.07
CA ILE A 362 15.31 6.01 14.51
C ILE A 362 14.44 4.91 13.91
N ILE A 363 15.00 4.07 13.04
CA ILE A 363 14.20 3.15 12.22
C ILE A 363 13.65 1.99 13.05
N GLN A 364 14.50 1.30 13.81
CA GLN A 364 14.07 0.20 14.67
C GLN A 364 13.05 0.60 15.75
N PRO A 365 13.25 1.69 16.53
CA PRO A 365 12.25 2.07 17.52
C PRO A 365 10.92 2.47 16.88
N PHE A 366 10.94 3.17 15.74
CA PHE A 366 9.70 3.54 15.06
C PHE A 366 8.95 2.32 14.51
N ALA A 367 9.67 1.34 13.95
CA ALA A 367 9.08 0.09 13.48
C ALA A 367 8.42 -0.71 14.63
N ARG A 368 9.05 -0.73 15.81
CA ARG A 368 8.46 -1.35 17.02
C ARG A 368 7.20 -0.62 17.45
N LEU A 369 7.24 0.71 17.51
CA LEU A 369 6.07 1.52 17.86
C LEU A 369 4.90 1.31 16.88
N GLU A 370 5.19 1.13 15.58
CA GLU A 370 4.16 0.87 14.57
C GLU A 370 3.54 -0.52 14.76
N GLN A 371 4.35 -1.55 15.02
CA GLN A 371 3.88 -2.89 15.35
C GLN A 371 3.02 -2.91 16.62
N GLU A 372 3.44 -2.20 17.67
CA GLU A 372 2.68 -2.06 18.90
C GLU A 372 1.34 -1.34 18.67
N ARG A 373 1.32 -0.30 17.83
CA ARG A 373 0.07 0.40 17.47
C ARG A 373 -0.88 -0.48 16.68
N GLU A 374 -0.37 -1.25 15.71
CA GLU A 374 -1.19 -2.20 14.96
C GLU A 374 -1.74 -3.31 15.87
N GLN A 375 -0.93 -3.80 16.81
CA GLN A 375 -1.36 -4.78 17.79
C GLN A 375 -2.47 -4.22 18.68
N LYS A 376 -2.27 -3.02 19.25
CA LYS A 376 -3.30 -2.35 20.06
C LYS A 376 -4.59 -2.12 19.28
N LYS A 377 -4.52 -1.70 18.02
CA LYS A 377 -5.71 -1.59 17.16
C LYS A 377 -6.45 -2.91 17.00
N ARG A 378 -5.72 -4.01 16.76
CA ARG A 378 -6.34 -5.35 16.66
C ARG A 378 -6.97 -5.78 17.97
N GLU A 379 -6.34 -5.47 19.10
CA GLU A 379 -6.87 -5.75 20.44
C GLU A 379 -8.14 -4.92 20.72
N ASP A 380 -8.14 -3.64 20.38
CA ASP A 380 -9.29 -2.74 20.51
C ASP A 380 -10.46 -3.17 19.60
N GLU A 381 -10.20 -3.49 18.33
CA GLU A 381 -11.21 -4.01 17.39
C GLU A 381 -11.81 -5.35 17.86
N ALA A 382 -10.97 -6.24 18.41
CA ALA A 382 -11.43 -7.51 18.97
C ALA A 382 -12.32 -7.28 20.20
N ARG A 383 -11.94 -6.34 21.07
CA ARG A 383 -12.70 -5.97 22.26
C ARG A 383 -14.04 -5.33 21.90
N GLU A 384 -14.08 -4.47 20.89
CA GLU A 384 -15.31 -3.84 20.40
C GLU A 384 -16.28 -4.89 19.87
N LYS A 385 -15.84 -5.78 18.97
CA LYS A 385 -16.66 -6.89 18.45
C LYS A 385 -17.18 -7.81 19.55
N GLN A 386 -16.35 -8.07 20.57
CA GLN A 386 -16.78 -8.85 21.72
C GLN A 386 -17.89 -8.14 22.51
N SER A 387 -17.76 -6.83 22.72
CA SER A 387 -18.76 -6.02 23.43
C SER A 387 -20.10 -5.95 22.69
N GLU A 388 -20.08 -5.87 21.35
CA GLU A 388 -21.27 -5.88 20.52
C GLU A 388 -22.01 -7.21 20.61
N ARG A 389 -21.30 -8.34 20.42
CA ARG A 389 -21.89 -9.68 20.57
C ARG A 389 -22.46 -9.91 21.97
N ARG A 390 -21.77 -9.41 23.00
CA ARG A 390 -22.27 -9.46 24.38
C ARG A 390 -23.60 -8.71 24.51
N ARG A 391 -23.70 -7.49 23.94
CA ARG A 391 -24.93 -6.70 23.97
C ARG A 391 -26.06 -7.37 23.19
N GLU A 392 -25.78 -7.92 22.01
CA GLU A 392 -26.76 -8.68 21.21
C GLU A 392 -27.28 -9.90 21.97
N ALA A 393 -26.38 -10.67 22.59
CA ALA A 393 -26.76 -11.82 23.40
C ALA A 393 -27.61 -11.41 24.61
N MET A 394 -27.24 -10.34 25.33
CA MET A 394 -28.02 -9.82 26.47
C MET A 394 -29.43 -9.39 26.05
N ASN A 395 -29.55 -8.63 24.96
CA ASN A 395 -30.85 -8.21 24.43
C ASN A 395 -31.70 -9.42 24.02
N ALA A 396 -31.09 -10.43 23.39
CA ALA A 396 -31.80 -11.66 23.03
C ALA A 396 -32.27 -12.42 24.28
N GLN A 397 -31.45 -12.53 25.32
CA GLN A 397 -31.84 -13.15 26.58
C GLN A 397 -33.02 -12.41 27.25
N GLU A 398 -33.03 -11.09 27.21
CA GLU A 398 -34.12 -10.27 27.76
C GLU A 398 -35.45 -10.52 27.03
N VAL A 399 -35.42 -10.55 25.69
CA VAL A 399 -36.61 -10.89 24.89
C VAL A 399 -37.09 -12.32 25.18
N LEU A 400 -36.17 -13.29 25.22
CA LEU A 400 -36.47 -14.70 25.47
C LEU A 400 -37.01 -14.97 26.88
N ARG A 401 -36.68 -14.13 27.87
CA ARG A 401 -37.17 -14.26 29.25
C ARG A 401 -38.69 -14.27 29.32
N SER A 402 -39.37 -13.51 28.47
CA SER A 402 -40.83 -13.47 28.39
C SER A 402 -41.47 -14.79 27.93
N LEU A 403 -40.72 -15.65 27.22
CA LEU A 403 -41.20 -16.94 26.73
C LEU A 403 -41.03 -18.06 27.75
N ILE A 404 -40.18 -17.87 28.77
CA ILE A 404 -39.82 -18.94 29.71
C ILE A 404 -41.01 -19.36 30.56
N GLU A 405 -41.81 -18.41 31.05
CA GLU A 405 -42.99 -18.72 31.86
C GLU A 405 -43.96 -19.61 31.09
N GLN A 406 -44.21 -19.28 29.82
CA GLN A 406 -45.07 -20.07 28.93
C GLN A 406 -44.52 -21.48 28.66
N ILE A 407 -43.19 -21.63 28.57
CA ILE A 407 -42.56 -22.94 28.35
C ILE A 407 -42.59 -23.77 29.63
N LYS A 408 -42.31 -23.18 30.79
CA LYS A 408 -42.38 -23.86 32.09
C LYS A 408 -43.79 -24.35 32.41
N ASP A 409 -44.81 -23.53 32.12
CA ASP A 409 -46.21 -23.91 32.34
C ASP A 409 -46.66 -25.05 31.41
N LYS A 410 -46.15 -25.09 30.18
CA LYS A 410 -46.42 -26.18 29.22
C LYS A 410 -45.75 -27.50 29.59
N GLU A 411 -44.51 -27.45 30.06
CA GLU A 411 -43.74 -28.63 30.47
C GLU A 411 -44.23 -29.20 31.81
N GLY A 412 -44.82 -28.37 32.67
CA GLY A 412 -45.34 -28.76 33.99
C GLY A 412 -44.24 -29.33 34.91
N SER A 413 -44.66 -29.97 36.01
CA SER A 413 -43.72 -30.49 37.03
C SER A 413 -42.94 -31.73 36.59
N GLN A 414 -43.35 -32.40 35.51
CA GLN A 414 -42.74 -33.65 35.02
C GLN A 414 -41.84 -33.46 33.79
N GLY A 415 -41.91 -32.30 33.14
CA GLY A 415 -41.09 -31.97 31.96
C GLY A 415 -39.65 -31.59 32.26
N LEU A 416 -38.92 -31.16 31.22
CA LEU A 416 -37.49 -30.81 31.31
C LEU A 416 -37.31 -29.34 31.66
N ILE A 417 -36.76 -29.05 32.84
CA ILE A 417 -36.54 -27.68 33.34
C ILE A 417 -35.05 -27.47 33.63
N ILE A 418 -34.40 -26.54 32.95
CA ILE A 418 -33.02 -26.13 33.21
C ILE A 418 -33.00 -25.21 34.43
N LEU A 419 -32.20 -25.58 35.42
CA LEU A 419 -32.01 -24.84 36.67
C LEU A 419 -30.87 -23.84 36.54
N GLU A 420 -29.71 -24.29 36.06
CA GLU A 420 -28.51 -23.47 35.86
C GLU A 420 -27.79 -23.94 34.59
N ALA A 421 -27.31 -23.02 33.77
CA ALA A 421 -26.43 -23.33 32.66
C ALA A 421 -25.37 -22.23 32.48
N TYR A 422 -24.10 -22.63 32.42
CA TYR A 422 -22.96 -21.72 32.31
C TYR A 422 -22.09 -22.08 31.11
N TYR A 423 -21.75 -21.08 30.29
CA TYR A 423 -20.90 -21.23 29.11
C TYR A 423 -19.63 -20.38 29.22
N GLY A 424 -18.47 -20.98 29.03
CA GLY A 424 -17.18 -20.29 29.09
C GLY A 424 -16.05 -21.21 29.54
N GLN A 425 -15.04 -20.64 30.21
CA GLN A 425 -13.91 -21.39 30.74
C GLN A 425 -14.22 -21.94 32.15
N LEU A 426 -14.64 -23.21 32.21
CA LEU A 426 -15.15 -23.85 33.43
C LEU A 426 -14.07 -24.42 34.37
N THR A 427 -12.78 -24.35 34.02
CA THR A 427 -11.68 -24.77 34.92
C THR A 427 -11.54 -23.89 36.18
N SER A 428 -12.29 -22.78 36.25
CA SER A 428 -12.20 -21.74 37.28
C SER A 428 -13.42 -21.65 38.21
N ILE A 429 -14.32 -22.64 38.24
CA ILE A 429 -15.57 -22.61 39.05
C ILE A 429 -15.32 -22.43 40.57
N ILE A 430 -14.09 -22.62 41.06
CA ILE A 430 -13.74 -22.39 42.47
C ILE A 430 -13.69 -20.89 42.83
N ASN A 431 -13.62 -19.97 41.85
CA ASN A 431 -13.68 -18.52 42.09
C ASN A 431 -14.86 -17.89 41.35
N GLU A 432 -15.90 -17.52 42.09
CA GLU A 432 -17.16 -16.89 41.64
C GLU A 432 -16.97 -15.54 40.89
N SER A 433 -15.74 -15.07 40.70
CA SER A 433 -15.40 -13.77 40.12
C SER A 433 -14.53 -13.88 38.87
N SER A 434 -14.83 -14.81 37.95
CA SER A 434 -14.18 -14.82 36.63
C SER A 434 -15.08 -14.18 35.58
N LEU A 435 -14.63 -13.06 34.99
CA LEU A 435 -15.26 -12.28 33.91
C LEU A 435 -15.48 -13.05 32.59
N LYS A 436 -15.29 -14.38 32.61
CA LYS A 436 -15.10 -15.29 31.49
C LYS A 436 -16.17 -16.39 31.40
N ILE A 437 -17.27 -16.24 32.14
CA ILE A 437 -18.40 -17.18 32.19
C ILE A 437 -19.70 -16.41 31.92
N ILE A 438 -20.61 -17.02 31.16
CA ILE A 438 -21.90 -16.47 30.79
C ILE A 438 -23.00 -17.40 31.32
N ASP A 439 -24.02 -16.82 31.93
CA ASP A 439 -25.27 -17.52 32.23
C ASP A 439 -26.09 -17.68 30.94
N VAL A 440 -26.32 -18.92 30.55
CA VAL A 440 -27.06 -19.31 29.35
C VAL A 440 -28.31 -20.13 29.68
N SER A 441 -28.78 -20.10 30.93
CA SER A 441 -29.96 -20.83 31.39
C SER A 441 -31.22 -20.46 30.60
N ILE A 442 -31.38 -19.16 30.35
CA ILE A 442 -32.52 -18.58 29.61
C ILE A 442 -32.57 -19.10 28.17
N PRO A 443 -31.55 -18.86 27.32
CA PRO A 443 -31.60 -19.28 25.92
C PRO A 443 -31.65 -20.82 25.81
N LEU A 444 -30.97 -21.55 26.70
CA LEU A 444 -31.02 -23.01 26.69
C LEU A 444 -32.44 -23.55 26.98
N GLN A 445 -33.18 -22.94 27.92
CA GLN A 445 -34.56 -23.32 28.22
C GLN A 445 -35.50 -23.12 27.03
N THR A 446 -35.29 -22.05 26.25
CA THR A 446 -36.12 -21.80 25.06
C THR A 446 -35.94 -22.82 23.93
N LEU A 447 -34.85 -23.59 23.96
CA LEU A 447 -34.57 -24.64 22.99
C LEU A 447 -35.23 -25.98 23.35
N VAL A 448 -35.81 -26.11 24.55
CA VAL A 448 -36.53 -27.32 24.99
C VAL A 448 -37.87 -27.42 24.27
N LYS A 449 -38.14 -28.59 23.67
CA LYS A 449 -39.43 -28.92 23.03
C LYS A 449 -39.83 -30.34 23.41
N ASP A 450 -41.08 -30.50 23.82
CA ASP A 450 -41.67 -31.80 24.21
C ASP A 450 -40.78 -32.57 25.21
N SER A 451 -40.34 -31.88 26.27
CA SER A 451 -39.46 -32.40 27.32
C SER A 451 -38.12 -32.96 26.83
N THR A 452 -37.65 -32.55 25.66
CA THR A 452 -36.34 -32.92 25.11
C THR A 452 -35.55 -31.70 24.64
N LEU A 453 -34.24 -31.72 24.86
CA LEU A 453 -33.30 -30.72 24.31
C LEU A 453 -32.34 -31.45 23.37
N LYS A 454 -32.35 -31.07 22.10
CA LYS A 454 -31.41 -31.57 21.08
C LYS A 454 -30.71 -30.40 20.41
N ILE A 455 -29.40 -30.30 20.65
CA ILE A 455 -28.52 -29.37 19.95
C ILE A 455 -27.59 -30.23 19.10
N GLU A 456 -27.89 -30.28 17.79
CA GLU A 456 -27.07 -30.96 16.80
C GLU A 456 -25.88 -30.05 16.45
N THR A 457 -24.69 -30.31 17.00
CA THR A 457 -23.54 -29.43 16.74
C THR A 457 -22.66 -29.92 15.60
N THR A 458 -22.52 -29.05 14.59
CA THR A 458 -21.38 -28.97 13.66
C THR A 458 -20.59 -27.65 13.84
N VAL A 459 -21.08 -26.73 14.67
CA VAL A 459 -20.57 -25.36 14.88
C VAL A 459 -20.48 -25.04 16.38
N SER A 460 -19.63 -24.07 16.76
CA SER A 460 -19.48 -23.59 18.15
C SER A 460 -20.80 -23.10 18.76
N LYS A 461 -21.04 -23.41 20.04
CA LYS A 461 -22.23 -23.00 20.79
C LYS A 461 -22.31 -21.49 21.00
N SER A 462 -21.22 -20.75 20.79
CA SER A 462 -21.21 -19.28 20.81
C SER A 462 -22.08 -18.63 19.73
N ASN A 463 -22.46 -19.38 18.69
CA ASN A 463 -23.30 -18.89 17.60
C ASN A 463 -24.80 -19.08 17.85
N LEU A 464 -25.18 -19.69 18.98
CA LEU A 464 -26.58 -19.83 19.36
C LEU A 464 -27.17 -18.48 19.80
N THR A 465 -28.46 -18.28 19.55
CA THR A 465 -29.16 -17.06 19.97
C THR A 465 -29.09 -16.90 21.50
N GLY A 466 -28.66 -15.72 21.98
CA GLY A 466 -28.47 -15.47 23.41
C GLY A 466 -27.17 -16.03 24.00
N PHE A 467 -26.31 -16.64 23.17
CA PHE A 467 -24.94 -17.01 23.51
C PHE A 467 -23.96 -16.00 22.89
N TYR A 468 -22.81 -15.82 23.53
CA TYR A 468 -21.65 -15.16 22.93
C TYR A 468 -20.37 -15.84 23.43
N ASP A 469 -19.23 -15.51 22.83
CA ASP A 469 -17.94 -16.05 23.26
C ASP A 469 -17.29 -15.14 24.32
N PRO A 470 -17.14 -15.58 25.59
CA PRO A 470 -16.48 -14.81 26.64
C PRO A 470 -14.95 -14.93 26.60
N CYS A 471 -14.40 -15.94 25.92
CA CYS A 471 -12.97 -16.29 25.92
C CYS A 471 -12.50 -16.68 24.51
N ILE A 472 -12.31 -15.69 23.65
CA ILE A 472 -11.88 -15.92 22.27
C ILE A 472 -10.49 -16.58 22.26
N GLY A 473 -10.39 -17.77 21.66
CA GLY A 473 -9.14 -18.51 21.49
C GLY A 473 -8.77 -19.46 22.62
N GLU A 474 -9.55 -19.52 23.70
CA GLU A 474 -9.38 -20.49 24.79
C GLU A 474 -10.42 -21.63 24.70
N GLU A 475 -10.18 -22.74 25.40
CA GLU A 475 -11.11 -23.87 25.44
C GLU A 475 -12.38 -23.54 26.24
N LYS A 476 -13.53 -23.81 25.65
CA LYS A 476 -14.86 -23.47 26.20
C LYS A 476 -15.66 -24.72 26.46
N SER A 477 -16.47 -24.68 27.51
CA SER A 477 -17.35 -25.76 27.91
C SER A 477 -18.69 -25.21 28.38
N LEU A 478 -19.73 -26.02 28.26
CA LEU A 478 -21.10 -25.73 28.65
C LEU A 478 -21.49 -26.64 29.82
N TYR A 479 -21.69 -26.06 30.99
CA TYR A 479 -22.25 -26.72 32.16
C TYR A 479 -23.78 -26.60 32.13
N ILE A 480 -24.49 -27.68 32.43
CA ILE A 480 -25.95 -27.71 32.49
C ILE A 480 -26.39 -28.51 33.72
N LYS A 481 -27.26 -27.90 34.52
CA LYS A 481 -27.99 -28.50 35.63
C LYS A 481 -29.49 -28.39 35.36
N TYR A 482 -30.19 -29.51 35.35
CA TYR A 482 -31.61 -29.56 34.97
C TYR A 482 -32.40 -30.54 35.83
N SER A 483 -33.72 -30.36 35.87
CA SER A 483 -34.69 -31.23 36.51
C SER A 483 -35.53 -31.94 35.45
N PHE A 484 -35.74 -33.25 35.61
CA PHE A 484 -36.63 -34.06 34.78
C PHE A 484 -37.35 -35.07 35.67
N HIS A 485 -38.68 -35.15 35.59
CA HIS A 485 -39.49 -36.00 36.48
C HIS A 485 -39.16 -35.82 37.98
N SER A 486 -38.97 -34.57 38.43
CA SER A 486 -38.57 -34.22 39.80
C SER A 486 -37.20 -34.72 40.29
N HIS A 487 -36.35 -35.25 39.39
CA HIS A 487 -34.97 -35.61 39.70
C HIS A 487 -33.98 -34.62 39.08
N ILE A 488 -32.90 -34.32 39.80
CA ILE A 488 -31.87 -33.35 39.38
C ILE A 488 -30.76 -34.09 38.63
N HIS A 489 -30.30 -33.48 37.54
CA HIS A 489 -29.24 -33.98 36.69
C HIS A 489 -28.18 -32.89 36.43
N THR A 490 -26.92 -33.28 36.29
CA THR A 490 -25.80 -32.37 35.95
C THR A 490 -24.87 -32.97 34.90
N ILE A 491 -24.42 -32.15 33.95
CA ILE A 491 -23.48 -32.56 32.90
C ILE A 491 -22.66 -31.36 32.38
N THR A 492 -21.45 -31.63 31.89
CA THR A 492 -20.61 -30.64 31.18
C THR A 492 -20.27 -31.15 29.79
N TYR A 493 -20.49 -30.32 28.77
CA TYR A 493 -20.17 -30.60 27.36
C TYR A 493 -19.07 -29.68 26.85
N LYS A 494 -18.20 -30.17 25.94
CA LYS A 494 -17.27 -29.27 25.23
C LYS A 494 -18.02 -28.42 24.21
N ASP A 495 -17.40 -27.34 23.73
CA ASP A 495 -18.04 -26.37 22.83
C ASP A 495 -18.69 -26.97 21.57
N THR A 496 -18.07 -27.99 20.97
CA THR A 496 -18.56 -28.60 19.71
C THR A 496 -19.39 -29.88 19.91
N ASP A 497 -19.48 -30.40 21.14
CA ASP A 497 -20.14 -31.69 21.39
C ASP A 497 -21.67 -31.57 21.32
N PRO A 498 -22.38 -32.54 20.70
CA PRO A 498 -23.84 -32.51 20.62
C PRO A 498 -24.45 -32.65 22.01
N VAL A 499 -25.50 -31.88 22.27
CA VAL A 499 -26.22 -31.88 23.56
C VAL A 499 -27.55 -32.58 23.35
N ILE A 500 -27.77 -33.69 24.07
CA ILE A 500 -29.02 -34.45 24.07
C ILE A 500 -29.45 -34.67 25.51
N LEU A 501 -30.56 -34.05 25.91
CA LEU A 501 -31.19 -34.20 27.21
C LEU A 501 -32.66 -34.62 27.05
N PRO A 502 -33.23 -35.40 27.98
CA PRO A 502 -32.63 -35.94 29.21
C PRO A 502 -31.89 -37.28 29.00
N ASN A 503 -30.84 -37.53 29.80
CA ASN A 503 -30.12 -38.81 29.82
C ASN A 503 -30.00 -39.34 31.26
N ARG A 504 -30.16 -40.66 31.45
CA ARG A 504 -30.10 -41.33 32.77
C ARG A 504 -28.72 -41.19 33.43
N ASN A 505 -27.65 -41.13 32.63
CA ASN A 505 -26.28 -41.02 33.14
C ASN A 505 -25.96 -39.68 33.81
N HIS A 506 -26.84 -38.67 33.66
CA HIS A 506 -26.64 -37.36 34.26
C HIS A 506 -27.29 -37.24 35.65
N LEU A 507 -28.00 -38.27 36.12
CA LEU A 507 -28.77 -38.24 37.37
C LEU A 507 -27.82 -38.06 38.55
N ILE A 508 -28.12 -37.08 39.40
CA ILE A 508 -27.48 -36.94 40.69
C ILE A 508 -28.26 -37.82 41.66
N LEU A 509 -27.58 -38.83 42.22
CA LEU A 509 -28.14 -39.71 43.25
C LEU A 509 -28.41 -38.97 44.56
#